data_AF-A0A941L1D2-F1
#
_entry.id   AF-A0A941L1D2-F1
#
_cell.length_a   1.000
_cell.length_b   1.000
_cell.length_c   1.000
_cell.angle_alpha   90.00
_cell.angle_beta   90.00
_cell.angle_gamma   90.00
#
_symmetry.space_group_name_H-M   'P 1'
#
loop_
_entity.id
_entity.type
_entity.pdbx_description
1 polymer ?
#
loop_
_entity_poly.entity_id
_entity_poly.type
_entity_poly.pdbx_seq_one_letter_code
_entity_poly.pdbx_strand_id
1 'polypeptide(L)'
;KMEGAVELAEEIFHMPVRLALPKGVRGMGDILNSPIYATGIGLLQYAKQDSHHQGDAVPLDDDVEDRPNVLNRMKAWFQGNF
;
A
#
# COMPACT_ATOMS: atom_id res chain seq x y z
N LYS A 1 -14.86 3.80 22.36
CA LYS A 1 -14.43 5.21 22.16
C LYS A 1 -14.17 5.78 23.55
N MET A 2 -13.02 6.41 23.78
CA MET A 2 -12.72 7.03 25.07
C MET A 2 -13.18 8.50 25.01
N GLU A 3 -13.97 8.91 26.00
CA GLU A 3 -14.45 10.29 26.15
C GLU A 3 -13.35 11.14 26.80
N GLY A 4 -13.25 12.43 26.46
CA GLY A 4 -12.26 13.34 27.05
C GLY A 4 -10.82 13.21 26.51
N ALA A 5 -10.54 12.22 25.67
CA ALA A 5 -9.18 11.95 25.18
C ALA A 5 -8.65 13.04 24.23
N VAL A 6 -9.53 13.74 23.50
CA VAL A 6 -9.12 14.81 22.58
C VAL A 6 -8.85 16.08 23.39
N GLU A 7 -9.74 16.40 24.32
CA GLU A 7 -9.68 17.56 25.19
C GLU A 7 -8.39 17.56 26.04
N LEU A 8 -8.04 16.39 26.60
CA LEU A 8 -6.78 16.21 27.33
C LEU A 8 -5.56 16.40 26.41
N ALA A 9 -5.62 15.87 25.18
CA ALA A 9 -4.52 16.03 24.23
C ALA A 9 -4.34 17.51 23.84
N GLU A 10 -5.43 18.26 23.65
CA GLU A 10 -5.36 19.71 23.38
C GLU A 10 -4.77 20.48 24.56
N GLU A 11 -5.11 20.11 25.79
CA GLU A 11 -4.54 20.71 27.00
C GLU A 11 -3.02 20.47 27.07
N ILE A 12 -2.56 19.25 26.82
CA ILE A 12 -1.14 18.87 26.89
C ILE A 12 -0.32 19.51 25.75
N PHE A 13 -0.84 19.49 24.52
CA PHE A 13 -0.07 19.93 23.35
C PHE A 13 -0.22 21.41 23.03
N HIS A 14 -1.14 22.13 23.69
CA HIS A 14 -1.43 23.55 23.45
C HIS A 14 -1.69 23.89 21.97
N MET A 15 -2.30 22.96 21.25
CA MET A 15 -2.61 23.07 19.82
C MET A 15 -3.88 22.27 19.50
N PRO A 16 -4.60 22.59 18.42
CA PRO A 16 -5.81 21.86 18.05
C PRO A 16 -5.50 20.39 17.73
N VAL A 17 -6.29 19.48 18.31
CA VAL A 17 -6.17 18.02 18.09
C VAL A 17 -7.46 17.49 17.49
N ARG A 18 -7.36 16.48 16.63
CA ARG A 18 -8.53 15.80 16.07
C ARG A 18 -8.34 14.30 16.03
N LEU A 19 -9.44 13.57 16.19
CA LEU A 19 -9.45 12.12 16.02
C LEU A 19 -9.48 11.77 14.53
N ALA A 20 -8.48 11.01 14.07
CA ALA A 20 -8.41 10.58 12.68
C ALA A 20 -9.40 9.44 12.38
N LEU A 21 -10.04 9.52 11.21
CA LEU A 21 -10.89 8.47 10.65
C LEU A 21 -10.28 7.99 9.32
N PRO A 22 -10.41 6.69 8.99
CA PRO A 22 -9.96 6.18 7.71
C PRO A 22 -10.67 6.87 6.55
N LYS A 23 -9.94 7.14 5.46
CA LYS A 23 -10.44 7.79 4.24
C LYS A 23 -10.13 6.93 3.02
N GLY A 24 -10.80 7.19 1.90
CA GLY A 24 -10.47 6.55 0.61
C GLY A 24 -11.06 5.15 0.40
N VAL A 25 -12.02 4.73 1.22
CA VAL A 25 -12.73 3.45 1.08
C VAL A 25 -14.15 3.69 0.55
N ARG A 26 -14.58 2.92 -0.45
CA ARG A 26 -15.95 2.94 -1.00
C ARG A 26 -16.65 1.60 -0.73
N GLY A 27 -17.98 1.62 -0.57
CA GLY A 27 -18.81 0.42 -0.49
C GLY A 27 -19.16 -0.09 0.93
N MET A 28 -18.44 0.34 1.97
CA MET A 28 -18.65 -0.11 3.37
C MET A 28 -18.63 1.05 4.39
N GLY A 29 -18.91 2.28 3.94
CA GLY A 29 -18.58 3.53 4.65
C GLY A 29 -19.00 3.60 6.12
N ASP A 30 -20.20 3.11 6.45
CA ASP A 30 -20.75 3.29 7.81
C ASP A 30 -20.07 2.41 8.86
N ILE A 31 -19.65 1.19 8.49
CA ILE A 31 -18.97 0.27 9.42
C ILE A 31 -17.53 0.73 9.69
N LEU A 32 -16.88 1.26 8.65
CA LEU A 32 -15.46 1.62 8.71
C LEU A 32 -15.21 3.02 9.26
N ASN A 33 -16.26 3.80 9.56
CA ASN A 33 -16.20 5.11 10.20
C ASN A 33 -15.80 5.04 11.69
N SER A 34 -14.70 4.36 11.98
CA SER A 34 -14.15 4.20 13.32
C SER A 34 -12.62 4.28 13.30
N PRO A 35 -11.98 4.99 14.25
CA PRO A 35 -10.52 5.11 14.33
C PRO A 35 -9.80 3.77 14.44
N ILE A 36 -10.47 2.72 14.92
CA ILE A 36 -9.90 1.38 15.08
C ILE A 36 -9.43 0.77 13.75
N TYR A 37 -9.99 1.22 12.62
CA TYR A 37 -9.64 0.73 11.29
C TYR A 37 -8.59 1.61 10.58
N ALA A 38 -8.17 2.73 11.17
CA ALA A 38 -7.29 3.71 10.54
C ALA A 38 -5.94 3.11 10.12
N THR A 39 -5.32 2.29 10.98
CA THR A 39 -4.02 1.68 10.70
C THR A 39 -4.09 0.65 9.57
N GLY A 40 -5.03 -0.29 9.64
CA GLY A 40 -5.18 -1.33 8.62
C GLY A 40 -5.48 -0.75 7.25
N ILE A 41 -6.41 0.22 7.18
CA ILE A 41 -6.75 0.91 5.93
C ILE A 41 -5.56 1.74 5.40
N GLY A 42 -4.77 2.34 6.28
CA GLY A 42 -3.55 3.05 5.92
C GLY A 42 -2.48 2.13 5.31
N LEU A 43 -2.27 0.96 5.89
CA LEU A 43 -1.34 -0.05 5.36
C LEU A 43 -1.76 -0.55 3.97
N LEU A 44 -3.05 -0.80 3.76
CA LEU A 44 -3.58 -1.20 2.45
C LEU A 44 -3.42 -0.09 1.40
N GLN A 45 -3.64 1.17 1.79
CA GLN A 45 -3.39 2.30 0.90
C GLN A 45 -1.91 2.46 0.56
N TYR A 46 -1.02 2.28 1.54
CA TYR A 46 0.41 2.31 1.34
C TYR A 46 0.87 1.23 0.35
N ALA A 47 0.46 -0.03 0.58
CA ALA A 47 0.77 -1.13 -0.34
C ALA A 47 0.23 -0.88 -1.76
N LYS A 48 -0.99 -0.33 -1.89
CA LYS A 48 -1.56 0.06 -3.19
C LYS A 48 -0.73 1.14 -3.90
N GLN A 49 -0.22 2.14 -3.18
CA GLN A 49 0.65 3.17 -3.75
C GLN A 49 2.04 2.65 -4.12
N ASP A 50 2.57 1.70 -3.35
CA ASP A 50 3.85 1.07 -3.62
C ASP A 50 3.79 0.12 -4.83
N SER A 51 2.63 -0.51 -5.07
CA SER A 51 2.33 -1.29 -6.28
C SER A 51 2.49 -0.48 -7.58
N HIS A 52 2.39 0.86 -7.51
CA HIS A 52 2.62 1.74 -8.66
C HIS A 52 4.10 2.12 -8.84
N HIS A 53 4.94 1.96 -7.83
CA HIS A 53 6.39 2.22 -7.90
C HIS A 53 7.20 0.95 -8.13
N GLN A 54 6.65 -0.22 -7.81
CA GLN A 54 7.27 -1.50 -8.03
C GLN A 54 6.67 -2.17 -9.27
N GLY A 55 7.22 -1.82 -10.42
CA GLY A 55 7.09 -2.59 -11.67
C GLY A 55 7.76 -3.98 -11.61
N ASP A 56 8.15 -4.44 -10.43
CA ASP A 56 8.64 -5.79 -10.17
C ASP A 56 7.58 -6.54 -9.37
N ALA A 57 6.50 -6.89 -10.06
CA ALA A 57 5.77 -8.08 -9.68
C ALA A 57 6.81 -9.21 -9.60
N VAL A 58 7.03 -9.77 -8.40
CA VAL A 58 7.77 -11.02 -8.27
C VAL A 58 7.06 -12.00 -9.20
N PRO A 59 7.71 -12.48 -10.27
CA PRO A 59 7.07 -13.39 -11.19
C PRO A 59 6.64 -14.60 -10.35
N LEU A 60 5.33 -14.82 -10.26
CA LEU A 60 4.82 -16.15 -9.95
C LEU A 60 5.41 -17.00 -11.08
N ASP A 61 6.36 -17.87 -10.74
CA ASP A 61 6.84 -18.93 -11.63
C ASP A 61 5.64 -19.83 -11.92
N ASP A 62 4.86 -19.45 -12.92
CA ASP A 62 3.96 -20.33 -13.65
C ASP A 62 4.86 -21.21 -14.53
N ASP A 63 5.27 -22.32 -13.95
CA ASP A 63 5.94 -23.43 -14.60
C ASP A 63 4.95 -24.10 -15.58
N VAL A 64 4.73 -23.49 -16.74
CA VAL A 64 4.08 -24.13 -17.90
C VAL A 64 4.74 -23.64 -19.20
N GLU A 65 5.77 -24.38 -19.60
CA GLU A 65 5.81 -24.99 -20.94
C GLU A 65 5.70 -24.04 -22.16
N ASP A 66 6.74 -23.24 -22.47
CA ASP A 66 7.31 -23.20 -23.84
C ASP A 66 8.62 -22.38 -23.92
N ARG A 67 9.66 -22.96 -24.55
CA ARG A 67 10.92 -22.25 -24.84
C ARG A 67 10.77 -21.46 -26.15
N PRO A 68 10.92 -20.13 -26.13
CA PRO A 68 11.99 -19.51 -26.94
C PRO A 68 12.68 -18.29 -26.31
N ASN A 69 12.42 -17.95 -25.04
CA ASN A 69 12.86 -16.66 -24.49
C ASN A 69 14.35 -16.61 -24.05
N VAL A 70 14.96 -17.76 -23.73
CA VAL A 70 16.35 -17.81 -23.25
C VAL A 70 17.36 -17.44 -24.35
N LEU A 71 17.08 -17.83 -25.60
CA LEU A 71 17.92 -17.51 -26.75
C LEU A 71 17.89 -16.01 -27.10
N ASN A 72 16.71 -15.38 -26.97
CA ASN A 72 16.57 -13.94 -27.18
C ASN A 72 17.32 -13.13 -26.13
N ARG A 73 17.33 -13.58 -24.87
CA ARG A 73 18.12 -12.97 -23.79
C ARG A 73 19.64 -13.06 -24.04
N MET A 74 20.14 -14.21 -24.51
CA MET A 74 21.55 -14.36 -24.89
C MET A 74 21.94 -13.47 -26.08
N LYS A 75 21.07 -13.38 -27.10
CA LYS A 75 21.32 -12.56 -28.28
C LYS A 75 21.38 -11.06 -27.95
N ALA A 76 20.48 -10.59 -27.09
CA ALA A 76 20.47 -9.20 -26.62
C ALA A 76 21.73 -8.85 -25.82
N TRP A 77 22.24 -9.77 -24.99
CA TRP A 77 23.49 -9.57 -24.25
C TRP A 77 24.70 -9.47 -25.18
N PHE A 78 24.75 -10.31 -26.22
CA PHE A 78 25.87 -10.31 -27.15
C PHE A 78 25.92 -9.03 -28.00
N GLN A 79 24.76 -8.54 -28.45
CA GLN A 79 24.66 -7.29 -29.21
C GLN A 79 24.87 -6.03 -28.36
N GLY A 80 24.73 -6.12 -27.04
CA GLY A 80 24.90 -4.99 -26.13
C GLY A 80 26.34 -4.80 -25.63
N ASN A 81 27.19 -5.83 -25.69
CA ASN A 81 28.52 -5.84 -25.07
C ASN A 81 29.69 -6.07 -26.04
N PHE A 82 29.44 -6.38 -27.32
CA PHE A 82 30.45 -6.50 -28.37
C PHE A 82 30.03 -5.73 -29.63
#